data_AF-A0A934KKE7-F1
#
_entry.id   AF-A0A934KKE7-F1
#
_cell.length_a   1.000
_cell.length_b   1.000
_cell.length_c   1.000
_cell.angle_alpha   90.00
_cell.angle_beta   90.00
_cell.angle_gamma   90.00
#
_symmetry.space_group_name_H-M   'P 1'
#
loop_
_entity.id
_entity.type
_entity.pdbx_description
1 polymer ?
#
loop_
_entity_poly.entity_id
_entity_poly.type
_entity_poly.pdbx_seq_one_letter_code
_entity_poly.pdbx_strand_id
1 'polypeptide(L)'
;MKTIITLFLSIVILSSCSNDNSNLDTQEFIPGEVSVGIKSGTDINEVFDFINQFELEVDNVNSLSFTSNLPPDSLQYVLDNLNEKDYTNDGVNWFVTGYLHAQTNEIWIFPRLFDMNNIDYQQDWLISMDQLELNHKHNVELNSGIIRFKVMEGQESEWKKQFESFDIVDWAELNYVADIELN
;
A
#
# COMPACT_ATOMS: atom_id res chain seq x y z
N MET A 1 52.68 -62.58 29.01
CA MET A 1 52.09 -61.26 28.74
C MET A 1 52.06 -61.06 27.23
N LYS A 2 50.88 -61.13 26.61
CA LYS A 2 50.68 -60.87 25.17
C LYS A 2 49.65 -59.76 25.09
N THR A 3 50.09 -58.55 24.75
CA THR A 3 49.22 -57.39 24.62
C THR A 3 48.68 -57.38 23.20
N ILE A 4 47.38 -57.63 23.07
CA ILE A 4 46.61 -57.50 21.83
C ILE A 4 46.24 -56.03 21.71
N ILE A 5 46.66 -55.37 20.63
CA ILE A 5 46.19 -54.03 20.26
C ILE A 5 45.22 -54.22 19.10
N THR A 6 43.92 -54.22 19.42
CA THR A 6 42.85 -54.18 18.42
C THR A 6 42.48 -52.72 18.20
N LEU A 7 42.81 -52.20 17.01
CA LEU A 7 42.44 -50.87 16.55
C LEU A 7 40.96 -50.90 16.11
N PHE A 8 40.05 -50.37 16.93
CA PHE A 8 38.67 -50.09 16.52
C PHE A 8 38.63 -48.65 16.00
N LEU A 9 38.75 -48.49 14.68
CA LEU A 9 38.54 -47.22 13.99
C LEU A 9 37.09 -47.15 13.54
N SER A 10 36.22 -46.66 14.42
CA SER A 10 34.82 -46.38 14.10
C SER A 10 34.74 -45.12 13.24
N ILE A 11 34.82 -45.28 11.92
CA ILE A 11 34.43 -44.24 10.97
C ILE A 11 32.90 -44.22 10.95
N VAL A 12 32.32 -43.38 11.83
CA VAL A 12 30.95 -42.90 11.66
C VAL A 12 31.06 -41.68 10.75
N ILE A 13 30.82 -41.88 9.46
CA ILE A 13 30.55 -40.77 8.54
C ILE A 13 29.22 -40.20 8.99
N LEU A 14 29.28 -39.15 9.83
CA LEU A 14 28.12 -38.30 10.05
C LEU A 14 27.84 -37.63 8.71
N SER A 15 26.84 -38.15 8.01
CA SER A 15 26.13 -37.48 6.94
C SER A 15 25.56 -36.18 7.48
N SER A 16 26.39 -35.13 7.53
CA SER A 16 25.94 -33.75 7.63
C SER A 16 25.55 -33.33 6.21
N CYS A 17 24.41 -33.84 5.75
CA CYS A 17 23.57 -33.07 4.85
C CYS A 17 23.08 -31.92 5.71
N SER A 18 23.83 -30.82 5.69
CA SER A 18 23.33 -29.51 6.11
C SER A 18 21.99 -29.33 5.43
N ASN A 19 20.97 -29.14 6.28
CA ASN A 19 19.56 -28.98 5.96
C ASN A 19 19.33 -28.43 4.56
N ASP A 20 18.37 -29.08 3.89
CA ASP A 20 17.57 -28.54 2.81
C ASP A 20 17.64 -27.02 2.82
N ASN A 21 18.13 -26.46 1.71
CA ASN A 21 17.83 -25.09 1.35
C ASN A 21 16.32 -24.97 1.49
N SER A 22 15.86 -24.45 2.63
CA SER A 22 14.58 -23.82 2.72
C SER A 22 14.51 -22.96 1.48
N ASN A 23 13.50 -23.20 0.65
CA ASN A 23 13.00 -22.19 -0.26
C ASN A 23 12.86 -20.91 0.58
N LEU A 24 13.92 -20.12 0.63
CA LEU A 24 13.78 -18.69 0.72
C LEU A 24 13.11 -18.42 -0.61
N ASP A 25 11.78 -18.37 -0.59
CA ASP A 25 11.04 -17.53 -1.51
C ASP A 25 11.75 -16.18 -1.43
N THR A 26 12.72 -15.96 -2.32
CA THR A 26 13.23 -14.64 -2.62
C THR A 26 12.11 -14.00 -3.39
N GLN A 27 11.04 -13.65 -2.67
CA GLN A 27 9.90 -12.98 -3.24
C GLN A 27 10.46 -11.70 -3.86
N GLU A 28 10.45 -11.65 -5.19
CA GLU A 28 10.99 -10.53 -5.93
C GLU A 28 10.11 -9.32 -5.64
N PHE A 29 10.70 -8.21 -5.22
CA PHE A 29 9.98 -6.97 -5.03
C PHE A 29 10.29 -6.03 -6.19
N ILE A 30 9.36 -5.12 -6.48
CA ILE A 30 9.51 -4.10 -7.51
C ILE A 30 10.56 -3.10 -7.00
N PRO A 31 11.75 -3.03 -7.64
CA PRO A 31 12.79 -2.10 -7.21
C PRO A 31 12.30 -0.65 -7.23
N GLY A 32 12.77 0.13 -6.28
CA GLY A 32 12.41 1.54 -6.14
C GLY A 32 11.00 1.80 -5.58
N GLU A 33 10.30 0.80 -5.04
CA GLU A 33 8.96 1.00 -4.47
C GLU A 33 8.84 0.57 -3.00
N VAL A 34 8.26 1.45 -2.19
CA VAL A 34 7.89 1.17 -0.80
C VAL A 34 6.41 1.52 -0.59
N SER A 35 5.65 0.56 -0.08
CA SER A 35 4.24 0.76 0.29
C SER A 35 4.14 1.08 1.77
N VAL A 36 3.33 2.09 2.10
CA VAL A 36 3.15 2.58 3.47
C VAL A 36 1.66 2.57 3.79
N GLY A 37 1.25 1.73 4.73
CA GLY A 37 -0.10 1.69 5.25
C GLY A 37 -0.30 2.75 6.34
N ILE A 38 -1.31 3.59 6.17
CA ILE A 38 -1.64 4.66 7.12
C ILE A 38 -2.64 4.17 8.16
N LYS A 39 -2.44 4.55 9.43
CA LYS A 39 -3.34 4.17 10.54
C LYS A 39 -4.78 4.55 10.24
N SER A 40 -5.71 3.66 10.57
CA SER A 40 -7.13 3.91 10.42
C SER A 40 -7.57 5.15 11.21
N GLY A 41 -8.48 5.94 10.65
CA GLY A 41 -8.98 7.18 11.24
C GLY A 41 -8.13 8.42 10.95
N THR A 42 -6.97 8.27 10.30
CA THR A 42 -6.13 9.43 9.89
C THR A 42 -6.82 10.26 8.83
N ASP A 43 -6.90 11.58 9.06
CA ASP A 43 -7.47 12.57 8.13
C ASP A 43 -6.61 12.72 6.86
N ILE A 44 -7.24 13.00 5.70
CA ILE A 44 -6.50 13.16 4.44
C ILE A 44 -5.50 14.31 4.47
N ASN A 45 -5.76 15.38 5.23
CA ASN A 45 -4.81 16.47 5.37
C ASN A 45 -3.53 15.98 6.08
N GLU A 46 -3.66 15.13 7.09
CA GLU A 46 -2.49 14.53 7.77
C GLU A 46 -1.73 13.58 6.85
N VAL A 47 -2.43 12.87 5.95
CA VAL A 47 -1.80 12.05 4.89
C VAL A 47 -0.99 12.90 3.93
N PHE A 48 -1.55 14.03 3.48
CA PHE A 48 -0.85 14.96 2.60
C PHE A 48 0.33 15.64 3.29
N ASP A 49 0.17 16.06 4.54
CA ASP A 49 1.26 16.58 5.36
C ASP A 49 2.38 15.56 5.55
N PHE A 50 2.05 14.26 5.68
CA PHE A 50 3.03 13.19 5.71
C PHE A 50 3.78 13.03 4.39
N ILE A 51 3.07 13.01 3.25
CA ILE A 51 3.70 12.96 1.92
C ILE A 51 4.66 14.15 1.73
N ASN A 52 4.23 15.34 2.10
CA ASN A 52 4.97 16.59 1.91
C ASN A 52 6.22 16.73 2.79
N GLN A 53 6.43 15.83 3.76
CA GLN A 53 7.68 15.79 4.54
C GLN A 53 8.86 15.26 3.74
N PHE A 54 8.62 14.64 2.57
CA PHE A 54 9.63 14.00 1.76
C PHE A 54 9.65 14.57 0.34
N GLU A 55 10.85 14.70 -0.23
CA GLU A 55 11.03 15.01 -1.65
C GLU A 55 11.00 13.71 -2.48
N LEU A 56 9.96 12.90 -2.29
CA LEU A 56 9.75 11.61 -2.98
C LEU A 56 8.55 11.70 -3.92
N GLU A 57 8.64 10.99 -5.04
CA GLU A 57 7.50 10.79 -5.92
C GLU A 57 6.52 9.79 -5.28
N VAL A 58 5.22 10.05 -5.47
CA VAL A 58 4.15 9.17 -5.00
C VAL A 58 3.42 8.62 -6.21
N ASP A 59 3.56 7.31 -6.44
CA ASP A 59 2.87 6.61 -7.52
C ASP A 59 1.36 6.73 -7.36
N ASN A 60 0.86 6.36 -6.18
CA ASN A 60 -0.52 6.60 -5.81
C ASN A 60 -0.76 6.48 -4.29
N VAL A 61 -1.88 7.05 -3.87
CA VAL A 61 -2.58 6.72 -2.63
C VAL A 61 -3.84 5.94 -3.00
N ASN A 62 -3.97 4.72 -2.50
CA ASN A 62 -5.10 3.84 -2.78
C ASN A 62 -5.75 3.32 -1.51
N SER A 63 -6.73 2.43 -1.66
CA SER A 63 -7.48 1.85 -0.55
C SER A 63 -8.22 2.91 0.27
N LEU A 64 -8.57 4.02 -0.39
CA LEU A 64 -9.37 5.09 0.18
C LEU A 64 -10.86 4.81 -0.02
N SER A 65 -11.68 5.26 0.92
CA SER A 65 -13.13 5.13 0.85
C SER A 65 -13.78 6.38 1.42
N PHE A 66 -14.74 6.92 0.67
CA PHE A 66 -15.47 8.12 1.03
C PHE A 66 -16.97 7.91 0.87
N THR A 67 -17.75 8.67 1.62
CA THR A 67 -19.20 8.79 1.40
C THR A 67 -19.57 10.22 1.02
N SER A 68 -20.47 10.39 0.04
CA SER A 68 -21.04 11.70 -0.28
C SER A 68 -22.38 11.90 0.43
N ASN A 69 -22.62 13.11 0.94
CA ASN A 69 -23.91 13.54 1.47
C ASN A 69 -24.88 14.06 0.40
N LEU A 70 -24.46 14.10 -0.86
CA LEU A 70 -25.33 14.47 -1.98
C LEU A 70 -26.50 13.47 -2.14
N PRO A 71 -27.61 13.90 -2.77
CA PRO A 71 -28.74 13.03 -3.04
C PRO A 71 -28.35 11.73 -3.77
N PRO A 72 -29.00 10.59 -3.49
CA PRO A 72 -28.66 9.27 -4.07
C PRO A 72 -28.57 9.22 -5.60
N ASP A 73 -29.37 10.03 -6.29
CA ASP A 73 -29.41 10.14 -7.75
C ASP A 73 -28.24 10.95 -8.33
N SER A 74 -27.37 11.51 -7.47
CA SER A 74 -26.17 12.26 -7.84
C SER A 74 -24.93 11.38 -8.02
N LEU A 75 -25.02 10.05 -7.87
CA LEU A 75 -23.86 9.14 -7.99
C LEU A 75 -23.09 9.37 -9.31
N GLN A 76 -23.79 9.43 -10.45
CA GLN A 76 -23.13 9.61 -11.74
C GLN A 76 -22.43 10.97 -11.84
N TYR A 77 -23.05 12.03 -11.30
CA TYR A 77 -22.44 13.36 -11.25
C TYR A 77 -21.13 13.37 -10.46
N VAL A 78 -21.10 12.67 -9.31
CA VAL A 78 -19.87 12.51 -8.51
C VAL A 78 -18.80 11.77 -9.30
N LEU A 79 -19.16 10.65 -9.94
CA LEU A 79 -18.20 9.84 -10.72
C LEU A 79 -17.67 10.59 -11.94
N ASP A 80 -18.52 11.34 -12.65
CA ASP A 80 -18.11 12.12 -13.81
C ASP A 80 -17.11 13.22 -13.39
N ASN A 81 -17.42 13.97 -12.33
CA ASN A 81 -16.55 15.04 -11.86
C ASN A 81 -15.17 14.53 -11.41
N LEU A 82 -15.14 13.41 -10.70
CA LEU A 82 -13.88 12.81 -10.27
C LEU A 82 -13.10 12.25 -11.46
N ASN A 83 -13.75 11.50 -12.35
CA ASN A 83 -13.07 10.88 -13.49
C ASN A 83 -12.61 11.85 -14.59
N GLU A 84 -13.04 13.11 -14.55
CA GLU A 84 -12.47 14.19 -15.39
C GLU A 84 -11.05 14.61 -14.96
N LYS A 85 -10.62 14.23 -13.76
CA LYS A 85 -9.33 14.62 -13.17
C LYS A 85 -8.27 13.55 -13.43
N ASP A 86 -7.16 13.98 -14.03
CA ASP A 86 -6.01 13.13 -14.39
C ASP A 86 -5.39 12.40 -13.19
N TYR A 87 -5.38 13.03 -12.02
CA TYR A 87 -4.86 12.42 -10.79
C TYR A 87 -5.83 11.45 -10.11
N THR A 88 -7.02 11.21 -10.64
CA THR A 88 -7.93 10.14 -10.14
C THR A 88 -8.35 9.13 -11.19
N ASN A 89 -7.99 9.38 -12.45
CA ASN A 89 -8.26 8.54 -13.60
C ASN A 89 -7.02 8.55 -14.50
N ASP A 90 -6.32 7.41 -14.58
CA ASP A 90 -5.09 7.30 -15.37
C ASP A 90 -5.36 7.19 -16.89
N GLY A 91 -6.64 7.16 -17.29
CA GLY A 91 -7.08 7.06 -18.68
C GLY A 91 -6.85 5.70 -19.33
N VAL A 92 -6.30 4.72 -18.60
CA VAL A 92 -5.86 3.42 -19.14
C VAL A 92 -6.38 2.25 -18.31
N ASN A 93 -6.02 2.17 -17.03
CA ASN A 93 -6.23 1.01 -16.17
C ASN A 93 -7.06 1.31 -14.92
N TRP A 94 -7.27 2.58 -14.57
CA TRP A 94 -7.97 2.99 -13.38
C TRP A 94 -8.91 4.16 -13.62
N PHE A 95 -10.12 4.04 -13.08
CA PHE A 95 -11.11 5.09 -12.96
C PHE A 95 -11.75 5.00 -11.58
N VAL A 96 -12.20 6.13 -11.04
CA VAL A 96 -12.93 6.19 -9.78
C VAL A 96 -14.23 5.42 -9.92
N THR A 97 -14.46 4.52 -8.96
CA THR A 97 -15.69 3.72 -8.87
C THR A 97 -16.49 4.10 -7.63
N GLY A 98 -17.77 3.77 -7.65
CA GLY A 98 -18.66 4.00 -6.53
C GLY A 98 -19.97 3.26 -6.67
N TYR A 99 -20.73 3.19 -5.58
CA TYR A 99 -22.05 2.58 -5.57
C TYR A 99 -22.98 3.26 -4.55
N LEU A 100 -24.28 3.04 -4.70
CA LEU A 100 -25.26 3.46 -3.71
C LEU A 100 -25.47 2.35 -2.68
N HIS A 101 -25.17 2.63 -1.41
CA HIS A 101 -25.32 1.63 -0.36
C HIS A 101 -26.81 1.37 -0.06
N ALA A 102 -27.27 0.15 -0.31
CA ALA A 102 -28.69 -0.20 -0.34
C ALA A 102 -29.46 0.05 0.97
N GLN A 103 -28.77 0.07 2.13
CA GLN A 103 -29.42 0.25 3.43
C GLN A 103 -29.45 1.71 3.87
N THR A 104 -28.41 2.48 3.55
CA THR A 104 -28.27 3.87 4.01
C THR A 104 -28.61 4.88 2.93
N ASN A 105 -28.72 4.45 1.67
CA ASN A 105 -28.80 5.32 0.50
C ASN A 105 -27.65 6.35 0.41
N GLU A 106 -26.51 6.08 1.05
CA GLU A 106 -25.32 6.90 0.91
C GLU A 106 -24.56 6.50 -0.36
N ILE A 107 -24.00 7.49 -1.04
CA ILE A 107 -23.07 7.27 -2.15
C ILE A 107 -21.70 6.92 -1.57
N TRP A 108 -21.14 5.78 -1.97
CA TRP A 108 -19.78 5.35 -1.62
C TRP A 108 -18.85 5.48 -2.81
N ILE A 109 -17.65 6.01 -2.59
CA ILE A 109 -16.65 6.31 -3.61
C ILE A 109 -15.30 5.73 -3.21
N PHE A 110 -14.61 5.10 -4.17
CA PHE A 110 -13.32 4.42 -3.99
C PHE A 110 -12.29 4.98 -4.98
N PRO A 111 -11.67 6.14 -4.66
CA PRO A 111 -10.67 6.74 -5.52
C PRO A 111 -9.30 6.06 -5.34
N ARG A 112 -8.46 6.23 -6.36
CA ARG A 112 -7.01 6.15 -6.26
C ARG A 112 -6.49 7.52 -6.66
N LEU A 113 -5.57 8.05 -5.89
CA LEU A 113 -5.02 9.39 -6.09
C LEU A 113 -3.59 9.26 -6.58
N PHE A 114 -3.32 9.63 -7.83
CA PHE A 114 -2.00 9.55 -8.45
C PHE A 114 -1.19 10.83 -8.23
N ASP A 115 0.13 10.72 -8.30
CA ASP A 115 1.07 11.84 -8.28
C ASP A 115 0.84 12.81 -7.10
N MET A 116 0.46 12.26 -5.94
CA MET A 116 0.08 13.04 -4.76
C MET A 116 1.26 13.71 -4.06
N ASN A 117 2.47 13.65 -4.60
CA ASN A 117 3.55 14.59 -4.26
C ASN A 117 3.34 15.97 -4.92
N ASN A 118 2.37 16.12 -5.83
CA ASN A 118 1.97 17.39 -6.43
C ASN A 118 0.96 18.13 -5.53
N ILE A 119 1.38 19.28 -4.99
CA ILE A 119 0.57 20.12 -4.08
C ILE A 119 -0.70 20.63 -4.77
N ASP A 120 -0.68 20.92 -6.07
CA ASP A 120 -1.86 21.43 -6.78
C ASP A 120 -2.95 20.34 -6.86
N TYR A 121 -2.55 19.07 -7.05
CA TYR A 121 -3.48 17.93 -7.04
C TYR A 121 -4.05 17.65 -5.65
N GLN A 122 -3.24 17.80 -4.60
CA GLN A 122 -3.73 17.71 -3.22
C GLN A 122 -4.80 18.78 -2.95
N GLN A 123 -4.55 20.04 -3.36
CA GLN A 123 -5.49 21.14 -3.15
C GLN A 123 -6.79 20.95 -3.95
N ASP A 124 -6.69 20.56 -5.22
CA ASP A 124 -7.86 20.29 -6.06
C ASP A 124 -8.68 19.11 -5.51
N TRP A 125 -8.03 18.09 -4.94
CA TRP A 125 -8.71 16.99 -4.25
C TRP A 125 -9.51 17.48 -3.04
N LEU A 126 -8.92 18.31 -2.17
CA LEU A 126 -9.62 18.88 -1.01
C LEU A 126 -10.81 19.74 -1.42
N ILE A 127 -10.68 20.53 -2.50
CA ILE A 127 -11.78 21.32 -3.07
C ILE A 127 -12.88 20.39 -3.60
N SER A 128 -12.51 19.31 -4.29
CA SER A 128 -13.46 18.34 -4.83
C SER A 128 -14.20 17.62 -3.72
N MET A 129 -13.54 17.30 -2.61
CA MET A 129 -14.18 16.73 -1.43
C MET A 129 -15.25 17.68 -0.87
N ASP A 130 -14.96 18.97 -0.73
CA ASP A 130 -15.94 19.95 -0.26
C ASP A 130 -17.13 20.09 -1.24
N GLN A 131 -16.85 20.27 -2.53
CA GLN A 131 -17.88 20.45 -3.57
C GLN A 131 -18.81 19.26 -3.73
N LEU A 132 -18.27 18.04 -3.60
CA LEU A 132 -19.01 16.79 -3.76
C LEU A 132 -19.51 16.24 -2.41
N GLU A 133 -19.36 17.02 -1.34
CA GLU A 133 -19.72 16.68 0.04
C GLU A 133 -19.16 15.31 0.47
N LEU A 134 -17.92 15.00 0.07
CA LEU A 134 -17.22 13.77 0.42
C LEU A 134 -16.73 13.83 1.86
N ASN A 135 -17.07 12.81 2.62
CA ASN A 135 -16.69 12.64 3.99
C ASN A 135 -15.91 11.33 4.14
N HIS A 136 -14.90 11.36 4.98
CA HIS A 136 -14.24 10.15 5.41
C HIS A 136 -15.21 9.29 6.22
N LYS A 137 -15.56 8.12 5.69
CA LYS A 137 -15.91 6.98 6.54
C LYS A 137 -14.72 6.05 6.54
N HIS A 138 -13.79 6.32 7.46
CA HIS A 138 -12.81 5.31 7.81
C HIS A 138 -13.60 4.11 8.34
N ASN A 139 -13.56 3.00 7.60
CA ASN A 139 -13.83 1.74 8.26
C ASN A 139 -12.72 1.60 9.30
N VAL A 140 -13.07 1.70 10.58
CA VAL A 140 -12.11 1.67 11.69
C VAL A 140 -11.28 0.38 11.70
N GLU A 141 -11.72 -0.62 10.93
CA GLU A 141 -11.07 -1.91 10.73
C GLU A 141 -10.11 -1.96 9.54
N LEU A 142 -10.03 -0.91 8.72
CA LEU A 142 -9.15 -0.82 7.54
C LEU A 142 -8.28 0.45 7.60
N ASN A 143 -7.05 0.34 7.07
CA ASN A 143 -6.08 1.43 7.01
C ASN A 143 -6.67 2.64 6.25
N SER A 144 -6.31 3.86 6.65
CA SER A 144 -6.81 5.12 6.04
C SER A 144 -6.27 5.39 4.63
N GLY A 145 -5.57 4.43 4.05
CA GLY A 145 -4.96 4.49 2.74
C GLY A 145 -3.63 3.75 2.72
N ILE A 146 -3.20 3.37 1.52
CA ILE A 146 -1.85 2.87 1.27
C ILE A 146 -1.20 3.85 0.31
N ILE A 147 -0.08 4.43 0.72
CA ILE A 147 0.75 5.31 -0.11
C ILE A 147 1.85 4.46 -0.72
N ARG A 148 2.06 4.57 -2.03
CA ARG A 148 3.19 3.96 -2.72
C ARG A 148 4.21 5.03 -3.08
N PHE A 149 5.30 5.08 -2.33
CA PHE A 149 6.42 5.96 -2.60
C PHE A 149 7.36 5.33 -3.62
N LYS A 150 7.87 6.15 -4.53
CA LYS A 150 9.03 5.84 -5.36
C LYS A 150 10.28 6.32 -4.64
N VAL A 151 11.26 5.43 -4.50
CA VAL A 151 12.54 5.68 -3.85
C VAL A 151 13.68 5.29 -4.78
N MET A 152 14.91 5.70 -4.47
CA MET A 152 16.08 5.25 -5.23
C MET A 152 16.26 3.74 -5.06
N GLU A 153 16.48 3.04 -6.18
CA GLU A 153 16.76 1.60 -6.17
C GLU A 153 17.92 1.27 -5.22
N GLY A 154 17.72 0.26 -4.37
CA GLY A 154 18.65 -0.15 -3.33
C GLY A 154 18.51 0.59 -1.99
N GLN A 155 17.66 1.61 -1.90
CA GLN A 155 17.35 2.33 -0.64
C GLN A 155 16.01 1.92 -0.01
N GLU A 156 15.28 0.97 -0.59
CA GLU A 156 13.92 0.62 -0.19
C GLU A 156 13.85 0.14 1.27
N SER A 157 14.85 -0.65 1.70
CA SER A 157 14.94 -1.14 3.08
C SER A 157 15.26 -0.04 4.10
N GLU A 158 15.96 1.03 3.69
CA GLU A 158 16.23 2.18 4.55
C GLU A 158 14.98 3.04 4.69
N TRP A 159 14.33 3.36 3.57
CA TRP A 159 13.08 4.11 3.55
C TRP A 159 11.96 3.41 4.29
N LYS A 160 11.81 2.08 4.12
CA LYS A 160 10.88 1.28 4.93
C LYS A 160 11.06 1.54 6.43
N LYS A 161 12.29 1.40 6.94
CA LYS A 161 12.59 1.63 8.37
C LYS A 161 12.34 3.06 8.80
N GLN A 162 12.62 4.02 7.91
CA GLN A 162 12.35 5.43 8.17
C GLN A 162 10.84 5.68 8.29
N PHE A 163 10.02 5.17 7.38
CA PHE A 163 8.56 5.32 7.44
C PHE A 163 7.95 4.67 8.69
N GLU A 164 8.43 3.49 9.08
CA GLU A 164 8.00 2.80 10.32
C GLU A 164 8.20 3.63 11.60
N SER A 165 9.04 4.67 11.57
CA SER A 165 9.29 5.54 12.72
C SER A 165 8.25 6.64 12.94
N PHE A 166 7.34 6.86 11.99
CA PHE A 166 6.33 7.92 12.07
C PHE A 166 5.03 7.43 12.70
N ASP A 167 4.46 8.21 13.61
CA ASP A 167 3.24 7.84 14.35
C ASP A 167 2.01 7.65 13.46
N ILE A 168 1.96 8.27 12.28
CA ILE A 168 0.87 8.11 11.30
C ILE A 168 0.91 6.76 10.57
N VAL A 169 2.07 6.10 10.54
CA VAL A 169 2.31 4.87 9.81
C VAL A 169 1.92 3.67 10.66
N ASP A 170 1.12 2.77 10.09
CA ASP A 170 0.73 1.49 10.69
C ASP A 170 1.74 0.39 10.31
N TRP A 171 2.14 0.37 9.05
CA TRP A 171 3.18 -0.51 8.51
C TRP A 171 3.85 0.09 7.29
N ALA A 172 5.08 -0.35 6.99
CA ALA A 172 5.73 -0.11 5.71
C ALA A 172 6.34 -1.39 5.17
N GLU A 173 6.20 -1.65 3.88
CA GLU A 173 6.66 -2.88 3.23
C GLU A 173 7.27 -2.62 1.85
N LEU A 174 8.17 -3.52 1.43
CA LEU A 174 8.64 -3.55 0.05
C LEU A 174 7.49 -4.02 -0.84
N ASN A 175 7.37 -3.49 -2.06
CA ASN A 175 6.27 -3.90 -2.93
C ASN A 175 6.60 -5.24 -3.63
N TYR A 176 6.09 -6.35 -3.10
CA TYR A 176 6.38 -7.68 -3.64
C TYR A 176 5.55 -8.02 -4.88
N VAL A 177 6.19 -8.65 -5.86
CA VAL A 177 5.50 -9.31 -6.98
C VAL A 177 4.83 -10.58 -6.42
N ALA A 178 3.52 -10.69 -6.60
CA ALA A 178 2.79 -11.91 -6.29
C ALA A 178 2.66 -12.74 -7.56
N ASP A 179 3.32 -13.90 -7.59
CA ASP A 179 3.04 -14.92 -8.59
C ASP A 179 1.71 -15.58 -8.24
N ILE A 180 0.71 -15.42 -9.10
CA ILE A 180 -0.55 -16.15 -9.00
C ILE A 180 -0.35 -17.49 -9.70
N GLU A 181 -0.14 -18.55 -8.92
CA GLU A 181 -0.26 -19.91 -9.45
C GLU A 181 -1.73 -20.20 -9.77
N LEU A 182 -2.05 -20.27 -11.06
CA LEU A 182 -3.36 -20.71 -11.53
C LEU A 182 -3.42 -22.26 -11.43
N ASN A 183 -4.11 -22.75 -10.41
CA ASN A 183 -4.46 -24.18 -10.26
C ASN A 183 -5.59 -24.60 -11.21
#